data_AF-A0A8T3LZU2-F1
#
_entry.id   AF-A0A8T3LZU2-F1
#
_cell.length_a   1.000
_cell.length_b   1.000
_cell.length_c   1.000
_cell.angle_alpha   90.00
_cell.angle_beta   90.00
_cell.angle_gamma   90.00
#
_symmetry.space_group_name_H-M   'P 1'
#
loop_
_entity.id
_entity.type
_entity.pdbx_description
1 polymer ?
#
loop_
_entity_poly.entity_id
_entity_poly.type
_entity_poly.pdbx_seq_one_letter_code
_entity_poly.pdbx_strand_id
1 'polypeptide(L)'
;MIDPIAFEIGPLQLHWYGIIIASAVLISALLGARVATWLGENPEDGWSMLLLVVITGVIGARIYHVIHLWDFYSANPLVIPQIWNGGIGIPGALAGGV
;
A
#
# COMPACT_ATOMS: atom_id res chain seq x y z
N MET A 1 -5.09 2.03 -27.14
CA MET A 1 -5.05 1.38 -25.82
C MET A 1 -3.85 1.96 -25.09
N ILE A 2 -4.01 2.48 -23.88
CA ILE A 2 -2.90 3.05 -23.11
C ILE A 2 -2.16 1.89 -22.45
N ASP A 3 -0.83 1.87 -22.57
CA ASP A 3 0.01 0.89 -21.90
C ASP A 3 -0.12 1.08 -20.36
N PRO A 4 -0.51 0.06 -19.59
CA PRO A 4 -0.60 0.16 -18.14
C PRO A 4 0.77 0.36 -17.47
N ILE A 5 1.87 0.05 -18.16
CA ILE A 5 3.24 0.19 -17.67
C ILE A 5 3.74 1.61 -17.97
N ALA A 6 4.16 2.31 -16.93
CA ALA A 6 4.71 3.66 -17.04
C ALA A 6 6.21 3.63 -17.34
N PHE A 7 6.96 2.80 -16.61
CA PHE A 7 8.40 2.63 -16.77
C PHE A 7 8.81 1.20 -16.44
N GLU A 8 9.79 0.68 -17.18
CA GLU A 8 10.41 -0.62 -16.91
C GLU A 8 11.87 -0.40 -16.51
N ILE A 9 12.27 -0.91 -15.36
CA ILE A 9 13.66 -0.91 -14.90
C ILE A 9 14.07 -2.37 -14.68
N GLY A 10 14.58 -3.01 -15.75
CA GLY A 10 14.91 -4.44 -15.73
C GLY A 10 13.68 -5.31 -15.49
N PRO A 11 13.65 -6.22 -14.50
CA PRO A 11 12.48 -7.05 -14.20
C PRO A 11 11.37 -6.30 -13.43
N LEU A 12 11.60 -5.04 -13.04
CA LEU A 12 10.63 -4.24 -12.30
C LEU A 12 9.76 -3.43 -13.25
N GLN A 13 8.47 -3.75 -13.30
CA GLN A 13 7.46 -3.03 -14.07
C GLN A 13 6.69 -2.06 -13.17
N LEU A 14 6.91 -0.76 -13.38
CA LEU A 14 6.20 0.28 -12.65
C LEU A 14 4.91 0.62 -13.40
N HIS A 15 3.76 0.39 -12.77
CA HIS A 15 2.45 0.62 -13.37
C HIS A 15 1.93 2.02 -13.05
N TRP A 16 1.12 2.60 -13.95
CA TRP A 16 0.51 3.92 -13.76
C TRP A 16 -0.34 4.00 -12.49
N TYR A 17 -1.09 2.95 -12.14
CA TYR A 17 -1.91 2.95 -10.93
C TYR A 17 -1.05 3.11 -9.66
N GLY A 18 0.17 2.55 -9.64
CA GLY A 18 1.09 2.68 -8.51
C GLY A 18 1.57 4.12 -8.34
N ILE A 19 1.89 4.81 -9.45
CA ILE A 19 2.27 6.23 -9.44
C ILE A 19 1.12 7.10 -8.93
N ILE A 20 -0.10 6.84 -9.39
CA ILE A 20 -1.28 7.59 -8.98
C ILE A 20 -1.56 7.40 -7.48
N ILE A 21 -1.49 6.17 -6.98
CA ILE A 21 -1.68 5.88 -5.55
C ILE A 21 -0.58 6.52 -4.70
N ALA A 22 0.69 6.38 -5.09
CA ALA A 22 1.81 6.98 -4.37
C ALA A 22 1.70 8.50 -4.32
N SER A 23 1.34 9.14 -5.43
CA SER A 23 1.15 10.59 -5.47
C SER A 23 -0.05 11.04 -4.63
N ALA A 24 -1.17 10.32 -4.65
CA ALA A 24 -2.32 10.60 -3.79
C ALA A 24 -1.96 10.52 -2.29
N VAL A 25 -1.22 9.48 -1.87
CA VAL A 25 -0.75 9.31 -0.49
C VAL A 25 0.18 10.46 -0.09
N LEU A 26 1.14 10.83 -0.94
CA LEU A 26 2.07 11.94 -0.66
C LEU A 26 1.36 13.28 -0.54
N ILE A 27 0.42 13.57 -1.46
CA ILE A 27 -0.37 14.81 -1.41
C ILE A 27 -1.22 14.84 -0.14
N SER A 28 -1.86 13.73 0.22
CA SER A 28 -2.64 13.62 1.45
C SER A 28 -1.78 13.86 2.70
N ALA A 29 -0.57 13.29 2.75
CA ALA A 29 0.37 13.48 3.84
C ALA A 29 0.80 14.95 4.00
N LEU A 30 1.15 15.60 2.88
CA LEU A 30 1.58 17.00 2.88
C LEU A 30 0.45 17.94 3.31
N LEU A 31 -0.77 17.69 2.84
CA LEU A 31 -1.96 18.43 3.27
C LEU A 31 -2.25 18.20 4.76
N GLY A 32 -2.19 16.95 5.22
CA GLY A 32 -2.36 16.60 6.64
C GLY A 32 -1.34 17.32 7.53
N ALA A 33 -0.07 17.30 7.15
CA ALA A 33 1.01 18.02 7.84
C ALA A 33 0.75 19.53 7.88
N ARG A 34 0.30 20.12 6.76
CA ARG A 34 -0.02 21.55 6.69
C ARG A 34 -1.19 21.93 7.60
N VAL A 35 -2.23 21.09 7.65
CA VAL A 35 -3.40 21.27 8.53
C VAL A 35 -3.00 21.09 9.99
N ALA A 36 -2.18 20.10 10.32
CA ALA A 36 -1.65 19.90 11.68
C ALA A 36 -0.92 21.16 12.16
N THR A 37 -0.03 21.73 11.35
CA THR A 37 0.63 23.00 11.70
C THR A 37 -0.37 24.14 11.91
N TRP A 38 -1.43 24.21 11.10
CA TRP A 38 -2.46 25.25 11.23
C TRP A 38 -3.30 25.11 12.51
N LEU A 39 -3.50 23.88 12.97
CA LEU A 39 -4.18 23.56 14.23
C LEU A 39 -3.27 23.65 15.46
N GLY A 40 -1.95 23.86 15.27
CA GLY A 40 -0.96 23.88 16.37
C GLY A 40 -0.49 22.50 16.81
N GLU A 41 -0.80 21.46 16.04
CA GLU A 41 -0.38 20.07 16.26
C GLU A 41 1.01 19.81 15.66
N ASN A 42 1.72 18.79 16.15
CA ASN A 42 3.01 18.39 15.60
C ASN A 42 2.83 17.59 14.29
N PRO A 43 3.30 18.10 13.13
CA PRO A 43 3.18 17.38 11.86
C PRO A 43 3.96 16.06 11.81
N GLU A 44 4.97 15.89 12.66
CA GLU A 44 5.78 14.67 12.74
C GLU A 44 4.96 13.45 13.16
N ASP A 45 3.92 13.65 13.98
CA ASP A 45 3.03 12.58 14.41
C ASP A 45 2.25 12.01 13.21
N GLY A 46 1.83 12.88 12.29
CA GLY A 46 1.16 12.49 11.04
C GLY A 46 2.07 11.68 10.11
N TRP A 47 3.35 12.07 9.98
CA TRP A 47 4.33 11.31 9.21
C TRP A 47 4.63 9.94 9.83
N SER A 48 4.75 9.89 11.15
CA SER A 48 4.98 8.66 11.90
C SER A 48 3.79 7.70 11.77
N MET A 49 2.56 8.22 11.89
CA MET A 49 1.35 7.45 11.64
C MET A 49 1.25 6.95 10.21
N LEU A 50 1.58 7.78 9.21
CA LEU A 50 1.51 7.37 7.82
C LEU A 50 2.39 6.16 7.53
N LEU A 51 3.63 6.15 8.05
CA LEU A 51 4.52 5.00 7.89
C LEU A 51 3.93 3.74 8.52
N LEU A 52 3.37 3.86 9.72
CA LEU A 52 2.73 2.75 10.41
C LEU A 52 1.54 2.21 9.63
N VAL A 53 0.62 3.09 9.20
CA VAL A 53 -0.58 2.76 8.41
C VAL A 53 -0.23 2.10 7.08
N VAL A 54 0.82 2.56 6.39
CA VAL A 54 1.27 1.93 5.14
C VAL A 54 1.78 0.52 5.40
N ILE A 55 2.59 0.31 6.44
CA ILE A 55 3.13 -1.01 6.79
C ILE A 55 1.99 -1.96 7.19
N THR A 56 1.13 -1.55 8.11
CA THR A 56 0.02 -2.38 8.61
C THR A 56 -1.03 -2.62 7.52
N GLY A 57 -1.28 -1.65 6.65
CA GLY A 57 -2.12 -1.80 5.47
C GLY A 57 -1.57 -2.85 4.50
N VAL A 58 -0.28 -2.80 4.15
CA VAL A 58 0.33 -3.82 3.25
C VAL A 58 0.24 -5.21 3.87
N ILE A 59 0.48 -5.34 5.18
CA ILE A 59 0.36 -6.61 5.91
C ILE A 59 -1.09 -7.11 5.89
N GLY A 60 -2.05 -6.26 6.26
CA GLY A 60 -3.47 -6.60 6.28
C GLY A 60 -3.99 -6.99 4.89
N ALA A 61 -3.54 -6.28 3.85
CA ALA A 61 -3.88 -6.59 2.48
C ALA A 61 -3.40 -7.98 2.05
N ARG A 62 -2.20 -8.36 2.50
CA ARG A 62 -1.65 -9.68 2.20
C ARG A 62 -2.36 -10.78 2.97
N ILE A 63 -2.62 -10.58 4.26
CA ILE A 63 -3.38 -11.53 5.09
C ILE A 63 -4.76 -11.78 4.48
N TYR A 64 -5.48 -10.72 4.12
CA TYR A 64 -6.80 -10.84 3.48
C TYR A 64 -6.72 -11.64 2.17
N HIS A 65 -5.73 -11.34 1.32
CA HIS A 65 -5.54 -12.06 0.06
C HIS A 65 -5.26 -13.55 0.27
N VAL A 66 -4.47 -13.90 1.28
CA VAL A 66 -4.15 -15.29 1.64
C VAL A 66 -5.39 -16.02 2.16
N ILE A 67 -6.19 -15.38 3.01
CA ILE A 67 -7.44 -15.95 3.52
C ILE A 67 -8.45 -16.16 2.39
N HIS A 68 -8.55 -15.20 1.47
CA HIS A 68 -9.50 -15.29 0.34
C HIS A 68 -9.16 -16.43 -0.62
N LEU A 69 -7.87 -16.71 -0.84
CA LEU A 69 -7.37 -17.77 -1.71
C LEU A 69 -6.73 -18.91 -0.91
N TRP A 70 -7.32 -19.23 0.25
CA TRP A 70 -6.72 -20.17 1.20
C TRP A 70 -6.38 -21.53 0.57
N ASP A 71 -7.26 -22.07 -0.27
CA ASP A 71 -7.06 -23.36 -0.95
C ASP A 71 -5.77 -23.39 -1.79
N PHE A 72 -5.41 -22.26 -2.40
CA PHE A 72 -4.19 -22.14 -3.20
C PHE A 72 -2.95 -21.98 -2.30
N TYR A 73 -3.05 -21.15 -1.25
CA TYR A 73 -1.94 -20.83 -0.36
C TYR A 73 -1.62 -21.96 0.63
N SER A 74 -2.61 -22.78 1.03
CA SER A 74 -2.38 -23.97 1.85
C SER A 74 -1.52 -25.01 1.13
N ALA A 75 -1.61 -25.08 -0.20
CA ALA A 75 -0.76 -25.93 -1.03
C ALA A 75 0.62 -25.30 -1.32
N ASN A 76 0.75 -23.97 -1.23
CA ASN A 76 1.95 -23.22 -1.61
C ASN A 76 2.34 -22.17 -0.55
N PRO A 77 2.70 -22.58 0.68
CA PRO A 77 2.95 -21.65 1.78
C PRO A 77 4.15 -20.71 1.53
N LEU A 78 5.11 -21.13 0.70
CA LEU A 78 6.29 -20.32 0.33
C LEU A 78 5.94 -19.07 -0.50
N VAL A 79 4.74 -19.02 -1.10
CA VAL A 79 4.29 -17.88 -1.92
C VAL A 79 3.61 -16.81 -1.06
N ILE A 80 3.25 -17.12 0.19
CA ILE A 80 2.60 -16.19 1.11
C ILE A 80 3.38 -14.87 1.28
N PRO A 81 4.70 -14.84 1.55
CA PRO A 81 5.42 -13.57 1.71
C PRO A 81 5.73 -12.84 0.40
N GLN A 82 5.48 -13.47 -0.76
CA GLN A 82 5.87 -12.94 -2.07
C GLN A 82 4.88 -11.88 -2.56
N ILE A 83 4.99 -10.67 -2.01
CA ILE A 83 4.13 -9.51 -2.34
C ILE A 83 4.42 -8.94 -3.74
N TRP A 84 5.60 -9.21 -4.30
CA TRP A 84 6.01 -8.73 -5.63
C TRP A 84 5.37 -9.50 -6.79
N ASN A 85 4.80 -10.68 -6.53
CA ASN A 85 4.02 -11.43 -7.54
C ASN A 85 2.56 -10.92 -7.64
N GLY A 86 2.25 -9.80 -6.99
CA GLY A 86 0.89 -9.29 -6.83
C GLY A 86 0.13 -9.97 -5.69
N GLY A 87 -1.20 -9.78 -5.68
CA GLY A 87 -2.08 -10.35 -4.67
C GLY A 87 -2.19 -9.50 -3.41
N ILE A 88 -2.74 -8.29 -3.57
CA ILE A 88 -3.01 -7.32 -2.51
C ILE A 88 -4.52 -7.14 -2.44
N GLY A 89 -5.14 -7.49 -1.31
CA GLY A 89 -6.56 -7.26 -1.09
C GLY A 89 -6.81 -5.85 -0.57
N ILE A 90 -7.48 -5.00 -1.36
CA ILE A 90 -7.87 -3.64 -0.92
C ILE A 90 -8.66 -3.64 0.40
N PRO A 91 -9.62 -4.57 0.65
CA PRO A 91 -10.33 -4.62 1.92
C PRO A 91 -9.41 -4.87 3.12
N GLY A 92 -8.41 -5.75 2.94
CA GLY A 92 -7.40 -5.99 3.97
C GLY A 92 -6.46 -4.81 4.18
N ALA A 93 -6.16 -4.04 3.12
CA ALA A 93 -5.37 -2.83 3.24
C ALA A 93 -6.06 -1.77 4.10
N LEU A 94 -7.36 -1.57 3.87
CA LEU A 94 -8.19 -0.65 4.64
C LEU A 94 -8.32 -1.11 6.10
N ALA A 95 -8.59 -2.40 6.33
CA ALA A 95 -8.72 -2.95 7.67
C ALA A 95 -7.40 -2.94 8.45
N GLY A 96 -6.26 -3.09 7.78
CA GLY A 96 -4.94 -3.02 8.41
C GLY A 96 -4.47 -1.59 8.68
N GLY A 97 -4.97 -0.61 7.93
CA GLY A 97 -4.57 0.80 8.05
C GLY A 97 -5.40 1.64 9.02
N VAL A 98 -6.46 1.07 9.60
CA VAL A 98 -7.33 1.70 10.62
C VAL A 98 -7.03 1.09 11.98
#